data_AF-A0A2E1MXQ4-F1
#
_entry.id   AF-A0A2E1MXQ4-F1
#
_cell.length_a   1.000
_cell.length_b   1.000
_cell.length_c   1.000
_cell.angle_alpha   90.00
_cell.angle_beta   90.00
_cell.angle_gamma   90.00
#
_symmetry.space_group_name_H-M   'P 1'
#
loop_
_entity.id
_entity.type
_entity.pdbx_description
1 polymer ?
#
loop_
_entity_poly.entity_id
_entity_poly.type
_entity_poly.pdbx_seq_one_letter_code
_entity_poly.pdbx_strand_id
1 'polypeptide(L)'
;MFLSGKTSDIFQSNYTSFSSNHAYANVSNHNFEYSLNVGRYNSIYLYNNAMLQQRNPDAVYPENDLYSWDWDSNNNRLRYKKMIQTSLDFDKVKDFTFAGLIIHRIISGINYMYYIKKGNESNFSSMVLTPDQHTVQINFQYNLY
;
A
#
# COMPACT_ATOMS: atom_id res chain seq x y z
N MET A 1 7.42 15.03 -8.26
CA MET A 1 7.46 13.65 -8.80
C MET A 1 8.41 12.70 -8.05
N PHE A 2 9.44 13.17 -7.32
CA PHE A 2 10.49 12.35 -6.70
C PHE A 2 10.13 11.48 -5.46
N LEU A 3 8.97 11.70 -4.82
CA LEU A 3 8.59 10.96 -3.60
C LEU A 3 7.63 9.79 -3.85
N SER A 4 6.89 9.81 -4.96
CA SER A 4 5.95 8.73 -5.31
C SER A 4 6.66 7.42 -5.68
N GLY A 5 7.88 7.47 -6.21
CA GLY A 5 8.67 6.25 -6.46
C GLY A 5 9.06 5.59 -5.13
N LYS A 6 9.63 6.37 -4.22
CA LYS A 6 10.14 5.87 -2.93
C LYS A 6 9.10 5.17 -2.06
N THR A 7 7.84 5.59 -2.07
CA THR A 7 6.79 4.92 -1.28
C THR A 7 6.36 3.59 -1.89
N SER A 8 6.21 3.53 -3.22
CA SER A 8 5.97 2.28 -3.94
C SER A 8 7.11 1.29 -3.69
N ASP A 9 8.35 1.78 -3.71
CA ASP A 9 9.54 1.00 -3.43
C ASP A 9 9.55 0.41 -2.01
N ILE A 10 9.05 1.15 -1.00
CA ILE A 10 8.96 0.67 0.39
C ILE A 10 7.91 -0.44 0.52
N PHE A 11 6.71 -0.27 -0.03
CA PHE A 11 5.68 -1.31 0.03
C PHE A 11 6.14 -2.58 -0.69
N GLN A 12 6.72 -2.41 -1.88
CA GLN A 12 7.31 -3.50 -2.64
C GLN A 12 8.42 -4.22 -1.89
N SER A 13 9.37 -3.47 -1.32
CA SER A 13 10.43 -4.03 -0.50
C SER A 13 9.86 -4.83 0.68
N ASN A 14 8.86 -4.29 1.38
CA ASN A 14 8.27 -4.94 2.54
C ASN A 14 7.62 -6.28 2.19
N TYR A 15 6.75 -6.34 1.18
CA TYR A 15 6.11 -7.61 0.83
C TYR A 15 7.10 -8.59 0.21
N THR A 16 8.13 -8.11 -0.51
CA THR A 16 9.19 -8.94 -1.08
C THR A 16 10.03 -9.61 0.00
N SER A 17 10.52 -8.85 0.98
CA SER A 17 11.28 -9.42 2.10
C SER A 17 10.42 -10.38 2.92
N PHE A 18 9.14 -10.06 3.11
CA PHE A 18 8.22 -10.93 3.84
C PHE A 18 7.99 -12.27 3.13
N SER A 19 7.73 -12.26 1.82
CA SER A 19 7.54 -13.50 1.04
C SER A 19 8.82 -14.32 0.93
N SER A 20 9.97 -13.66 0.83
CA SER A 20 11.27 -14.35 0.83
C SER A 20 11.50 -15.09 2.15
N ASN A 21 11.18 -14.47 3.29
CA ASN A 21 11.40 -15.07 4.61
C ASN A 21 10.40 -16.18 4.98
N HIS A 22 9.15 -16.06 4.55
CA HIS A 22 8.06 -16.96 4.98
C HIS A 22 7.59 -17.94 3.91
N ALA A 23 8.00 -17.74 2.66
CA ALA A 23 7.61 -18.59 1.54
C ALA A 23 8.73 -18.93 0.56
N TYR A 24 9.96 -18.46 0.83
CA TYR A 24 11.11 -18.56 -0.09
C TYR A 24 10.85 -17.96 -1.49
N ALA A 25 9.81 -17.12 -1.62
CA ALA A 25 9.38 -16.60 -2.91
C ALA A 25 10.19 -15.35 -3.31
N ASN A 26 10.85 -15.41 -4.46
CA ASN A 26 11.53 -14.27 -5.06
C ASN A 26 10.59 -13.49 -6.00
N VAL A 27 9.81 -12.59 -5.43
CA VAL A 27 8.81 -11.82 -6.19
C VAL A 27 9.37 -10.58 -6.88
N SER A 28 10.55 -10.08 -6.46
CA SER A 28 11.17 -8.87 -7.05
C SER A 28 11.66 -9.07 -8.48
N ASN A 29 12.00 -10.30 -8.85
CA ASN A 29 12.51 -10.63 -10.18
C ASN A 29 11.41 -10.99 -11.19
N HIS A 30 10.14 -10.86 -10.79
CA HIS A 30 8.98 -11.26 -11.58
C HIS A 30 8.00 -10.09 -11.72
N ASN A 31 6.99 -10.27 -12.60
CA ASN A 31 5.94 -9.28 -12.75
C ASN A 31 5.02 -9.24 -11.51
N PHE A 32 4.21 -8.18 -11.41
CA PHE A 32 3.29 -8.01 -10.28
C PHE A 32 2.23 -9.11 -10.17
N GLU A 33 1.82 -9.73 -11.29
CA GLU A 33 0.85 -10.85 -11.28
C GLU A 33 1.41 -12.08 -10.55
N TYR A 34 2.72 -12.37 -10.68
CA TYR A 34 3.37 -13.40 -9.88
C TYR A 34 3.26 -13.10 -8.39
N SER A 35 3.51 -11.85 -7.98
CA SER A 35 3.35 -11.42 -6.58
C SER A 35 1.92 -11.67 -6.08
N LEU A 36 0.90 -11.39 -6.91
CA LEU A 36 -0.50 -11.67 -6.58
C LEU A 36 -0.79 -13.17 -6.44
N ASN A 37 -0.27 -13.99 -7.36
CA ASN A 37 -0.46 -15.43 -7.35
C ASN A 37 0.17 -16.12 -6.15
N VAL A 38 1.39 -15.69 -5.76
CA VAL A 38 2.04 -16.11 -4.50
C VAL A 38 1.13 -15.82 -3.30
N GLY A 39 0.38 -14.71 -3.29
CA GLY A 39 -0.56 -14.38 -2.20
C GLY A 39 -1.89 -15.14 -2.25
N ARG A 40 -2.26 -15.71 -3.41
CA ARG A 40 -3.54 -16.43 -3.60
C ARG A 40 -3.47 -17.88 -3.13
N TYR A 41 -2.33 -18.54 -3.27
CA TYR A 41 -2.17 -19.98 -3.02
C TYR A 41 -1.03 -20.27 -2.03
N ASN A 42 -1.17 -21.32 -1.21
CA ASN A 42 -0.13 -21.68 -0.23
C ASN A 42 1.17 -22.16 -0.89
N SER A 43 1.11 -22.72 -2.10
CA SER A 43 2.31 -23.17 -2.81
C SER A 43 2.15 -23.09 -4.33
N ILE A 44 3.27 -23.15 -5.05
CA ILE A 44 3.29 -23.22 -6.52
C ILE A 44 2.50 -24.42 -7.04
N TYR A 45 2.60 -25.56 -6.37
CA TYR A 45 1.88 -26.79 -6.74
C TYR A 45 0.37 -26.59 -6.70
N LEU A 46 -0.15 -25.93 -5.67
CA LEU A 46 -1.59 -25.65 -5.55
C LEU A 46 -2.07 -24.69 -6.64
N TYR A 47 -1.26 -23.68 -6.98
CA TYR A 47 -1.56 -22.77 -8.09
C TYR A 47 -1.54 -23.50 -9.44
N ASN A 48 -0.47 -24.23 -9.74
CA ASN A 48 -0.31 -24.95 -11.01
C ASN A 48 -1.44 -25.98 -11.19
N ASN A 49 -1.78 -26.74 -10.15
CA ASN A 49 -2.90 -27.67 -10.19
C ASN A 49 -4.24 -26.96 -10.45
N ALA A 50 -4.47 -25.79 -9.83
CA ALA A 50 -5.68 -25.00 -10.10
C ALA A 50 -5.73 -24.49 -11.56
N MET A 51 -4.60 -24.06 -12.13
CA MET A 51 -4.53 -23.63 -13.54
C MET A 51 -4.81 -24.79 -14.51
N LEU A 52 -4.27 -25.97 -14.22
CA LEU A 52 -4.53 -27.17 -15.02
C LEU A 52 -5.99 -27.62 -14.94
N GLN A 53 -6.61 -27.57 -13.77
CA GLN A 53 -8.05 -27.85 -13.60
C GLN A 53 -8.93 -26.88 -14.38
N GLN A 54 -8.50 -25.62 -14.49
CA GLN A 54 -9.17 -24.58 -15.28
C GLN A 54 -8.85 -24.67 -16.78
N ARG A 55 -8.10 -25.69 -17.23
CA ARG A 55 -7.65 -25.86 -18.62
C ARG A 55 -6.85 -24.65 -19.13
N ASN A 56 -6.06 -24.04 -18.24
CA ASN A 56 -5.19 -22.90 -18.55
C ASN A 56 -3.70 -23.27 -18.38
N PRO A 57 -3.16 -24.18 -19.22
CA PRO A 57 -1.78 -24.65 -19.09
C PRO A 57 -0.75 -23.52 -19.32
N ASP A 58 -1.10 -22.50 -20.10
CA ASP A 58 -0.20 -21.38 -20.42
C ASP A 58 0.07 -20.48 -19.20
N ALA A 59 -0.76 -20.56 -18.16
CA ALA A 59 -0.60 -19.81 -16.91
C ALA A 59 0.18 -20.57 -15.82
N VAL A 60 0.58 -21.82 -16.08
CA VAL A 60 1.36 -22.65 -15.15
C VAL A 60 2.78 -22.11 -15.04
N TYR A 61 3.30 -22.00 -13.81
CA TYR A 61 4.69 -21.61 -13.59
C TYR A 61 5.61 -22.83 -13.66
N PRO A 62 6.83 -22.69 -14.22
CA PRO A 62 7.83 -23.74 -14.19
C PRO A 62 8.18 -24.15 -12.76
N GLU A 63 8.29 -25.46 -12.49
CA GLU A 63 8.73 -25.97 -11.19
C GLU A 63 10.25 -25.89 -11.07
N ASN A 64 10.76 -24.69 -10.78
CA ASN A 64 12.17 -24.43 -10.52
C ASN A 64 12.33 -23.38 -9.40
N ASP A 65 13.56 -23.17 -8.95
CA ASP A 65 13.86 -22.27 -7.85
C ASP A 65 13.46 -20.80 -8.12
N LEU A 66 13.35 -20.39 -9.39
CA LEU A 66 12.97 -19.02 -9.76
C LEU A 66 11.49 -18.73 -9.43
N TYR A 67 10.60 -19.69 -9.68
CA TYR A 67 9.16 -19.54 -9.46
C TYR A 67 8.66 -20.25 -8.20
N SER A 68 9.56 -20.82 -7.39
CA SER A 68 9.16 -21.57 -6.21
C SER A 68 8.55 -20.67 -5.12
N TRP A 69 7.49 -21.16 -4.50
CA TRP A 69 7.04 -20.67 -3.19
C TRP A 69 6.29 -21.77 -2.44
N ASP A 70 6.43 -21.74 -1.11
CA ASP A 70 5.64 -22.55 -0.20
C ASP A 70 5.52 -21.85 1.16
N TRP A 71 4.31 -21.40 1.51
CA TRP A 71 4.06 -20.63 2.71
C TRP A 71 4.13 -21.49 3.97
N ASP A 72 4.97 -21.08 4.92
CA ASP A 72 5.10 -21.70 6.25
C ASP A 72 3.77 -21.75 7.03
N SER A 73 2.86 -20.81 6.78
CA SER A 73 1.52 -20.78 7.36
C SER A 73 0.53 -20.00 6.49
N ASN A 74 -0.73 -20.42 6.54
CA ASN A 74 -1.82 -19.70 5.89
C ASN A 74 -1.97 -18.26 6.43
N ASN A 75 -1.66 -18.02 7.71
CA ASN A 75 -1.72 -16.68 8.31
C ASN A 75 -0.67 -15.74 7.68
N ASN A 76 0.54 -16.23 7.45
CA ASN A 76 1.58 -15.43 6.79
C ASN A 76 1.19 -15.12 5.34
N ARG A 77 0.64 -16.08 4.59
CA ARG A 77 0.11 -15.82 3.26
C ARG A 77 -0.96 -14.73 3.25
N LEU A 78 -1.93 -14.81 4.18
CA LEU A 78 -2.98 -13.79 4.30
C LEU A 78 -2.43 -12.42 4.67
N ARG A 79 -1.41 -12.37 5.52
CA ARG A 79 -0.69 -11.13 5.86
C ARG A 79 0.00 -10.54 4.64
N TYR A 80 0.70 -11.35 3.85
CA TYR A 80 1.32 -10.92 2.60
C TYR A 80 0.29 -10.39 1.59
N LYS A 81 -0.83 -11.10 1.39
CA LYS A 81 -1.93 -10.62 0.54
C LYS A 81 -2.44 -9.24 0.99
N LYS A 82 -2.57 -9.03 2.30
CA LYS A 82 -2.96 -7.72 2.87
C LYS A 82 -1.92 -6.63 2.62
N MET A 83 -0.62 -6.96 2.65
CA MET A 83 0.44 -6.01 2.32
C MET A 83 0.34 -5.55 0.85
N ILE A 84 0.10 -6.47 -0.09
CA ILE A 84 -0.12 -6.11 -1.50
C ILE A 84 -1.36 -5.23 -1.65
N GLN A 85 -2.48 -5.60 -1.03
CA GLN A 85 -3.70 -4.80 -1.09
C GLN A 85 -3.47 -3.37 -0.55
N THR A 86 -2.74 -3.25 0.56
CA THR A 86 -2.40 -1.95 1.14
C THR A 86 -1.54 -1.12 0.20
N SER A 87 -0.59 -1.75 -0.51
CA SER A 87 0.21 -1.08 -1.55
C SER A 87 -0.67 -0.51 -2.66
N LEU A 88 -1.60 -1.33 -3.17
CA LEU A 88 -2.52 -0.93 -4.24
C LEU A 88 -3.47 0.19 -3.81
N ASP A 89 -3.98 0.14 -2.58
CA ASP A 89 -4.89 1.15 -2.06
C ASP A 89 -4.14 2.46 -1.81
N PHE A 90 -2.92 2.40 -1.26
CA PHE A 90 -2.08 3.58 -1.07
C PHE A 90 -1.74 4.27 -2.40
N ASP A 91 -1.41 3.49 -3.44
CA ASP A 91 -1.12 4.06 -4.76
C ASP A 91 -2.29 4.83 -5.36
N LYS A 92 -3.54 4.49 -5.02
CA LYS A 92 -4.74 5.22 -5.46
C LYS A 92 -4.93 6.54 -4.69
N VAL A 93 -4.60 6.58 -3.40
CA VAL A 93 -4.93 7.72 -2.51
C VAL A 93 -3.73 8.63 -2.20
N LYS A 94 -2.53 8.29 -2.65
CA LYS A 94 -1.29 9.02 -2.31
C LYS A 94 -1.34 10.50 -2.67
N ASP A 95 -1.84 10.85 -3.85
CA ASP A 95 -1.82 12.24 -4.34
C ASP A 95 -2.72 13.14 -3.48
N PHE A 96 -3.90 12.63 -3.08
CA PHE A 96 -4.79 13.32 -2.16
C PHE A 96 -4.20 13.45 -0.75
N THR A 97 -3.54 12.39 -0.28
CA THR A 97 -2.86 12.40 1.02
C THR A 97 -1.76 13.48 1.05
N PHE A 98 -0.95 13.58 0.00
CA PHE A 98 0.08 14.61 -0.10
C PHE A 98 -0.50 16.02 -0.23
N ALA A 99 -1.54 16.21 -1.05
CA ALA A 99 -2.22 17.50 -1.17
C ALA A 99 -2.79 17.95 0.19
N GLY A 100 -3.44 17.05 0.94
CA GLY A 100 -3.96 17.33 2.27
C GLY A 100 -2.87 17.74 3.26
N LEU A 101 -1.72 17.07 3.26
CA LEU A 101 -0.57 17.43 4.11
C LEU A 101 -0.02 18.83 3.78
N ILE A 102 0.09 19.19 2.51
CA ILE A 102 0.54 20.51 2.09
C ILE A 102 -0.43 21.58 2.59
N ILE A 103 -1.73 21.39 2.38
CA ILE A 103 -2.72 22.38 2.83
C ILE A 103 -2.73 22.47 4.35
N HIS A 104 -2.67 21.34 5.06
CA HIS A 104 -2.55 21.33 6.51
C HIS A 104 -1.33 22.13 6.99
N ARG A 105 -0.18 22.01 6.30
CA ARG A 105 1.03 22.78 6.61
C ARG A 105 0.85 24.28 6.38
N ILE A 106 0.17 24.69 5.31
CA ILE A 106 -0.14 26.11 5.05
C ILE A 106 -1.00 26.68 6.17
N ILE A 107 -2.04 25.95 6.59
CA ILE A 107 -2.97 26.37 7.64
C ILE A 107 -2.26 26.50 8.98
N SER A 108 -1.45 25.51 9.34
CA SER A 108 -0.60 25.57 10.53
C SER A 108 0.36 26.76 10.50
N GLY A 109 0.90 27.11 9.33
CA GLY A 109 1.72 28.31 9.16
C GLY A 109 0.96 29.61 9.38
N ILE A 110 -0.26 29.72 8.84
CA ILE A 110 -1.16 30.87 9.08
C ILE A 110 -1.49 30.97 10.57
N ASN A 111 -1.87 29.86 11.21
CA ASN A 111 -2.19 29.81 12.64
C ASN A 111 -1.03 30.29 13.49
N TYR A 112 0.17 29.76 13.23
CA TYR A 112 1.38 30.16 13.94
C TYR A 112 1.71 31.66 13.77
N MET A 113 1.64 32.18 12.54
CA MET A 113 1.88 33.60 12.27
C MET A 113 0.84 34.50 12.93
N TYR A 114 -0.43 34.10 12.95
CA TYR A 114 -1.50 34.85 13.60
C TYR A 114 -1.33 34.87 15.12
N TYR A 115 -0.98 33.72 15.70
CA TYR A 115 -0.65 33.59 17.13
C TYR A 115 0.48 34.53 17.55
N ILE A 116 1.59 34.57 16.79
CA ILE A 116 2.70 35.49 17.09
C ILE A 116 2.27 36.96 17.00
N LYS A 117 1.43 37.32 16.03
CA LYS A 117 1.03 38.72 15.80
C LYS A 117 -0.03 39.25 16.76
N LYS A 118 -0.98 38.42 17.18
CA LYS A 118 -2.16 38.83 17.97
C LYS A 118 -2.28 38.18 19.34
N GLY A 119 -1.40 37.24 19.68
CA GLY A 119 -1.44 36.52 20.96
C GLY A 119 -2.54 35.46 21.08
N ASN A 120 -3.29 35.18 20.02
CA ASN A 120 -4.39 34.21 19.98
C ASN A 120 -4.27 33.33 18.73
N GLU A 121 -4.74 32.08 18.81
CA GLU A 121 -4.80 31.20 17.63
C GLU A 121 -5.77 31.75 16.57
N SER A 122 -5.55 31.36 15.31
CA SER A 122 -6.48 31.73 14.25
C SER A 122 -7.72 30.83 14.30
N ASN A 123 -8.86 31.38 13.89
CA ASN A 123 -10.11 30.62 13.81
C ASN A 123 -10.16 29.63 12.63
N PHE A 124 -9.07 29.53 11.86
CA PHE A 124 -8.96 28.64 10.73
C PHE A 124 -8.27 27.33 11.14
N SER A 125 -8.89 26.20 10.83
CA SER A 125 -8.33 24.88 11.09
C SER A 125 -8.56 23.95 9.91
N SER A 126 -7.74 22.90 9.85
CA SER A 126 -7.96 21.79 8.92
C SER A 126 -7.82 20.46 9.62
N MET A 127 -8.60 19.51 9.13
CA MET A 127 -8.54 18.11 9.53
C MET A 127 -8.56 17.23 8.29
N VAL A 128 -7.70 16.21 8.29
CA VAL A 128 -7.72 15.14 7.30
C VAL A 128 -8.39 13.93 7.95
N LEU A 129 -9.42 13.41 7.29
CA LEU A 129 -10.17 12.24 7.70
C LEU A 129 -10.02 11.15 6.62
N THR A 130 -9.97 9.90 7.06
CA THR A 130 -9.96 8.73 6.18
C THR A 130 -11.13 7.82 6.56
N PRO A 131 -12.37 8.16 6.15
CA PRO A 131 -13.56 7.43 6.60
C PRO A 131 -13.61 5.98 6.12
N ASP A 132 -12.95 5.62 5.02
CA ASP A 132 -12.81 4.25 4.53
C ASP A 132 -11.48 4.06 3.76
N GLN A 133 -11.27 2.87 3.16
CA GLN A 133 -10.02 2.51 2.47
C GLN A 133 -9.81 3.22 1.11
N HIS A 134 -10.83 3.92 0.60
CA HIS A 134 -10.85 4.55 -0.71
C HIS A 134 -11.18 6.05 -0.66
N THR A 135 -11.60 6.55 0.50
CA THR A 135 -11.99 7.95 0.68
C THR A 135 -11.01 8.68 1.60
N VAL A 136 -10.44 9.78 1.11
CA VAL A 136 -9.73 10.78 1.92
C VAL A 136 -10.55 12.06 1.87
N GLN A 137 -10.97 12.54 3.04
CA GLN A 137 -11.74 13.77 3.18
C GLN A 137 -10.89 14.84 3.86
N ILE A 138 -10.85 16.03 3.27
CA ILE A 138 -10.15 17.18 3.83
C ILE A 138 -11.20 18.22 4.21
N ASN A 139 -11.30 18.50 5.50
CA ASN A 139 -12.23 19.48 6.05
C ASN A 139 -11.48 20.76 6.40
N PHE A 140 -12.00 21.88 5.91
CA PHE A 140 -11.58 23.22 6.28
C PHE A 140 -12.67 23.84 7.13
N GLN A 141 -12.29 24.35 8.29
CA GLN A 141 -13.22 24.99 9.20
C GLN A 141 -12.72 26.40 9.49
N TYR A 142 -13.64 27.35 9.41
CA TYR A 142 -13.42 28.72 9.84
C TYR A 142 -14.47 29.05 10.90
N ASN A 143 -14.03 29.25 12.15
CA ASN A 143 -14.91 29.61 13.24
C ASN A 143 -15.20 31.11 13.18
N LEU A 144 -16.47 31.47 13.02
CA LEU A 144 -16.92 32.81 13.33
C LEU A 144 -17.03 32.87 14.85
N TYR A 145 -16.27 33.79 15.46
CA TYR A 145 -16.18 34.07 16.91
C TYR A 145 -15.27 33.12 17.68
#